data_AF-A0A9N9WCA2-F1
#
_entry.id   AF-A0A9N9WCA2-F1
#
_cell.length_a   1.000
_cell.length_b   1.000
_cell.length_c   1.000
_cell.angle_alpha   90.00
_cell.angle_beta   90.00
_cell.angle_gamma   90.00
#
_symmetry.space_group_name_H-M   'P 1'
#
loop_
_entity.id
_entity.type
_entity.pdbx_description
1 polymer ?
#
loop_
_entity_poly.entity_id
_entity_poly.type
_entity_poly.pdbx_seq_one_letter_code
_entity_poly.pdbx_strand_id
1 'polypeptide(L)'
;MSEEVRMSEARKKQPRRRKRILEPQAGPSSSIPLNSPIKKRKPTTLSIGEKQLITNIYKYVKNTWSETEYQSNQAMVAKTAEISGVSVRSIYGILREYKDTHIFEPKGTTKKKLNVIDKLDSFEKTAIRQKVHSFFMEGSSSLTPLNSPIKKRKPTTLSIGEKQLITNIYKYVKNTWPETENQSNQTMVAKTAEINGVSVRSIYGILREYKDTHTFEPKGTTKKEAECYRHTG
;
A
#
# COMPACT_ATOMS: atom_id res chain seq x y z
N MET A 1 13.73 -59.50 16.72
CA MET A 1 12.29 -59.71 16.48
C MET A 1 11.68 -60.13 17.81
N SER A 2 10.62 -59.60 18.38
CA SER A 2 9.87 -58.35 18.25
C SER A 2 8.82 -58.47 19.36
N GLU A 3 8.93 -57.79 20.50
CA GLU A 3 7.76 -57.65 21.40
C GLU A 3 7.90 -56.53 22.43
N GLU A 4 8.64 -55.48 22.08
CA GLU A 4 8.68 -54.22 22.83
C GLU A 4 7.65 -53.22 22.26
N VAL A 5 6.38 -53.65 22.19
CA VAL A 5 5.25 -52.77 21.84
C VAL A 5 4.03 -53.18 22.65
N ARG A 6 3.86 -52.56 23.83
CA ARG A 6 2.58 -52.14 24.44
C ARG A 6 2.75 -51.83 25.92
N MET A 7 3.50 -50.77 26.21
CA MET A 7 3.45 -50.09 27.51
C MET A 7 3.15 -48.61 27.23
N SER A 8 1.90 -48.31 26.88
CA SER A 8 1.45 -46.94 26.64
C SER A 8 -0.04 -46.78 26.95
N GLU A 9 -0.43 -46.72 28.23
CA GLU A 9 -1.60 -45.91 28.63
C GLU A 9 -1.74 -45.79 30.15
N ALA A 10 -0.93 -44.92 30.76
CA ALA A 10 -1.26 -44.39 32.08
C ALA A 10 -0.51 -43.09 32.37
N ARG A 11 -1.16 -41.93 32.12
CA ARG A 11 -1.01 -40.74 32.98
C ARG A 11 -2.09 -39.68 32.71
N LYS A 12 -3.22 -39.90 33.39
CA LYS A 12 -4.01 -38.94 34.18
C LYS A 12 -3.93 -37.46 33.76
N LYS A 13 -5.05 -36.98 33.20
CA LYS A 13 -5.47 -35.57 33.13
C LYS A 13 -5.34 -34.91 34.51
N GLN A 14 -4.39 -33.99 34.64
CA GLN A 14 -4.30 -33.09 35.80
C GLN A 14 -5.13 -31.83 35.50
N PRO A 15 -6.15 -31.49 36.31
CA PRO A 15 -6.85 -30.23 36.18
C PRO A 15 -5.94 -29.09 36.64
N ARG A 16 -5.72 -28.09 35.77
CA ARG A 16 -4.99 -26.86 36.11
C ARG A 16 -5.75 -26.10 37.20
N ARG A 17 -5.32 -26.35 38.43
CA ARG A 17 -5.73 -25.70 39.68
C ARG A 17 -5.51 -24.18 39.55
N ARG A 18 -6.59 -23.41 39.35
CA ARG A 18 -6.59 -21.94 39.42
C ARG A 18 -6.14 -21.54 40.83
N LYS A 19 -4.98 -20.89 40.95
CA LYS A 19 -4.56 -20.24 42.19
C LYS A 19 -5.51 -19.06 42.44
N ARG A 20 -6.23 -19.13 43.56
CA ARG A 20 -7.10 -18.07 44.09
C ARG A 20 -6.18 -16.95 44.59
N ILE A 21 -6.15 -15.82 43.89
CA ILE A 21 -5.40 -14.63 44.32
C ILE A 21 -6.25 -13.94 45.39
N LEU A 22 -5.63 -13.65 46.54
CA LEU A 22 -6.22 -12.85 47.60
C LEU A 22 -6.50 -11.43 47.11
N GLU A 23 -7.68 -10.94 47.47
CA GLU A 23 -8.15 -9.57 47.35
C GLU A 23 -7.25 -8.59 48.12
N PRO A 24 -6.85 -7.45 47.54
CA PRO A 24 -6.47 -6.28 48.33
C PRO A 24 -7.55 -5.20 48.24
N GLN A 25 -8.06 -4.88 49.43
CA GLN A 25 -8.80 -3.71 49.92
C GLN A 25 -9.00 -2.51 48.98
N ALA A 26 -10.22 -1.97 49.02
CA ALA A 26 -10.69 -0.79 48.30
C ALA A 26 -9.93 0.49 48.68
N GLY A 27 -9.31 1.12 47.66
CA GLY A 27 -8.82 2.50 47.69
C GLY A 27 -9.71 3.43 46.85
N PRO A 28 -9.60 4.76 47.00
CA PRO A 28 -10.62 5.71 46.59
C PRO A 28 -10.75 5.82 45.06
N SER A 29 -12.00 5.83 44.62
CA SER A 29 -12.51 6.01 43.26
C SER A 29 -11.80 7.15 42.52
N SER A 30 -10.86 6.82 41.63
CA SER A 30 -10.52 7.68 40.51
C SER A 30 -11.50 7.39 39.37
N SER A 31 -12.39 8.35 39.11
CA SER A 31 -13.28 8.33 37.96
C SER A 31 -12.44 8.21 36.68
N ILE A 32 -12.40 7.03 36.08
CA ILE A 32 -11.83 6.84 34.74
C ILE A 32 -12.76 7.61 33.79
N PRO A 33 -12.30 8.69 33.12
CA PRO A 33 -13.14 9.36 32.15
C PRO A 33 -13.48 8.37 31.04
N LEU A 34 -14.78 8.23 30.78
CA LEU A 34 -15.36 7.38 29.74
C LEU A 34 -14.80 7.84 28.39
N ASN A 35 -13.68 7.25 27.99
CA ASN A 35 -13.03 7.59 26.74
C ASN A 35 -13.97 7.16 25.59
N SER A 36 -14.43 8.15 24.83
CA SER A 36 -15.21 7.95 23.60
C SER A 36 -14.59 6.84 22.75
N PRO A 37 -15.39 6.04 22.00
CA PRO A 37 -14.85 4.95 21.19
C PRO A 37 -13.68 5.43 20.34
N ILE A 38 -12.47 4.93 20.63
CA ILE A 38 -11.28 5.24 19.84
C ILE A 38 -11.61 4.85 18.40
N LYS A 39 -11.71 5.84 17.53
CA LYS A 39 -11.92 5.65 16.10
C LYS A 39 -10.76 4.82 15.58
N LYS A 40 -10.99 3.51 15.42
CA LYS A 40 -10.00 2.57 14.88
C LYS A 40 -9.53 3.14 13.54
N ARG A 41 -8.22 3.40 13.40
CA ARG A 41 -7.63 3.81 12.12
C ARG A 41 -8.03 2.76 11.09
N LYS A 42 -8.56 3.19 9.95
CA LYS A 42 -8.87 2.26 8.86
C LYS A 42 -7.57 1.52 8.53
N PRO A 43 -7.55 0.18 8.49
CA PRO A 43 -6.36 -0.55 8.10
C PRO A 43 -5.97 -0.06 6.70
N THR A 44 -4.80 0.57 6.58
CA THR A 44 -4.26 1.01 5.30
C THR A 44 -3.91 -0.23 4.50
N THR A 45 -4.80 -0.61 3.58
CA THR A 45 -4.51 -1.64 2.60
C THR A 45 -3.40 -1.14 1.69
N LEU A 46 -2.29 -1.88 1.64
CA LEU A 46 -1.19 -1.56 0.74
C LEU A 46 -1.66 -1.58 -0.71
N SER A 47 -1.38 -0.50 -1.41
CA SER A 47 -1.52 -0.36 -2.86
C SER A 47 -0.66 -1.38 -3.58
N ILE A 48 -1.06 -1.74 -4.81
CA ILE A 48 -0.29 -2.61 -5.70
C ILE A 48 1.15 -2.11 -5.86
N GLY A 49 1.31 -0.80 -6.03
CA GLY A 49 2.64 -0.20 -6.19
C GLY A 49 3.50 -0.33 -4.93
N GLU A 50 2.92 -0.16 -3.74
CA GLU A 50 3.63 -0.40 -2.47
C GLU A 50 4.07 -1.85 -2.34
N LYS A 51 3.19 -2.81 -2.68
CA LYS A 51 3.54 -4.24 -2.69
C LYS A 51 4.67 -4.56 -3.67
N GLN A 52 4.66 -3.92 -4.84
CA GLN A 52 5.72 -4.08 -5.84
C GLN A 52 7.06 -3.55 -5.33
N LEU A 53 7.07 -2.35 -4.73
CA LEU A 53 8.28 -1.79 -4.13
C LEU A 53 8.83 -2.70 -3.02
N ILE A 54 7.96 -3.20 -2.13
CA ILE A 54 8.36 -4.13 -1.06
C ILE A 54 8.97 -5.42 -1.64
N THR A 55 8.39 -5.94 -2.72
CA THR A 55 8.91 -7.14 -3.40
C THR A 55 10.28 -6.88 -4.03
N ASN A 56 10.49 -5.69 -4.60
CA ASN A 56 11.77 -5.30 -5.16
C ASN A 56 12.85 -5.18 -4.06
N ILE A 57 12.52 -4.61 -2.90
CA ILE A 57 13.41 -4.60 -1.72
C ILE A 57 13.79 -6.02 -1.31
N TYR A 58 12.81 -6.93 -1.22
CA TYR A 58 13.07 -8.33 -0.86
C TYR A 58 14.00 -9.03 -1.86
N LYS A 59 13.81 -8.79 -3.17
CA LYS A 59 14.72 -9.30 -4.21
C LYS A 59 16.13 -8.71 -4.07
N TYR A 60 16.23 -7.42 -3.80
CA TYR A 60 17.51 -6.76 -3.54
C TYR A 60 18.22 -7.40 -2.34
N VAL A 61 17.51 -7.59 -1.22
CA VAL A 61 18.02 -8.28 -0.03
C VAL A 61 18.53 -9.67 -0.38
N LYS A 62 17.71 -10.47 -1.08
CA LYS A 62 18.08 -11.82 -1.49
C LYS A 62 19.32 -11.88 -2.39
N ASN A 63 19.51 -10.88 -3.27
CA ASN A 63 20.61 -10.87 -4.23
C ASN A 63 21.90 -10.25 -3.65
N THR A 64 21.78 -9.34 -2.69
CA THR A 64 22.93 -8.58 -2.15
C THR A 64 23.67 -9.36 -1.07
N TRP A 65 22.98 -10.21 -0.34
CA TRP A 65 23.58 -11.01 0.73
C TRP A 65 23.61 -12.49 0.37
N SER A 66 24.73 -13.15 0.68
CA SER A 66 24.90 -14.57 0.41
C SER A 66 23.98 -15.42 1.29
N GLU A 67 23.63 -16.63 0.82
CA GLU A 67 22.84 -17.62 1.58
C GLU A 67 23.47 -17.94 2.96
N THR A 68 24.76 -17.66 3.13
CA THR A 68 25.49 -17.85 4.39
C THR A 68 25.21 -16.77 5.45
N GLU A 69 24.86 -15.54 5.06
CA GLU A 69 24.65 -14.40 5.99
C GLU A 69 23.20 -14.32 6.49
N TYR A 70 22.23 -14.72 5.64
CA TYR A 70 20.82 -14.88 6.03
C TYR A 70 20.37 -16.33 5.74
N GLN A 71 20.74 -17.25 6.62
CA GLN A 71 20.45 -18.69 6.50
C GLN A 71 18.95 -19.05 6.44
N SER A 72 18.05 -18.09 6.66
CA SER A 72 16.61 -18.32 6.69
C SER A 72 15.83 -17.23 5.97
N ASN A 73 14.81 -17.65 5.22
CA ASN A 73 13.79 -16.75 4.65
C ASN A 73 13.22 -15.77 5.69
N GLN A 74 13.15 -16.18 6.96
CA GLN A 74 12.67 -15.32 8.04
C GLN A 74 13.57 -14.11 8.26
N ALA A 75 14.88 -14.28 8.15
CA ALA A 75 15.86 -13.22 8.38
C ALA A 75 15.86 -12.22 7.21
N MET A 76 15.70 -12.70 5.96
CA MET A 76 15.48 -11.83 4.80
C MET A 76 14.18 -11.01 4.92
N VAL A 77 13.09 -11.63 5.39
CA VAL A 77 11.82 -10.93 5.63
C VAL A 77 11.98 -9.89 6.75
N ALA A 78 12.68 -10.21 7.83
CA ALA A 78 12.94 -9.27 8.91
C ALA A 78 13.76 -8.06 8.43
N LYS A 79 14.81 -8.29 7.62
CA LYS A 79 15.59 -7.19 7.03
C LYS A 79 14.76 -6.34 6.08
N THR A 80 13.92 -6.98 5.26
CA THR A 80 12.97 -6.26 4.39
C THR A 80 11.99 -5.42 5.20
N ALA A 81 11.53 -5.90 6.34
CA ALA A 81 10.66 -5.17 7.26
C ALA A 81 11.34 -3.92 7.83
N GLU A 82 12.59 -4.07 8.25
CA GLU A 82 13.43 -2.98 8.75
C GLU A 82 13.63 -1.89 7.69
N ILE A 83 14.02 -2.27 6.46
CA ILE A 83 14.28 -1.33 5.37
C ILE A 83 13.00 -0.63 4.91
N SER A 84 11.90 -1.38 4.76
CA SER A 84 10.64 -0.83 4.25
C SER A 84 9.85 -0.06 5.32
N GLY A 85 10.06 -0.35 6.60
CA GLY A 85 9.22 0.15 7.69
C GLY A 85 7.84 -0.52 7.75
N VAL A 86 7.68 -1.67 7.11
CA VAL A 86 6.43 -2.44 7.05
C VAL A 86 6.52 -3.64 7.97
N SER A 87 5.40 -4.04 8.59
CA SER A 87 5.41 -5.19 9.49
C SER A 87 5.82 -6.49 8.77
N VAL A 88 6.60 -7.33 9.46
CA VAL A 88 6.99 -8.68 9.02
C VAL A 88 5.78 -9.49 8.55
N ARG A 89 4.65 -9.39 9.26
CA ARG A 89 3.41 -10.11 8.91
C ARG A 89 2.82 -9.66 7.58
N SER A 90 2.85 -8.36 7.31
CA SER A 90 2.40 -7.83 6.01
C SER A 90 3.28 -8.34 4.88
N ILE A 91 4.61 -8.37 5.08
CA ILE A 91 5.56 -8.86 4.06
C ILE A 91 5.31 -10.33 3.75
N TYR A 92 5.10 -11.19 4.76
CA TYR A 92 4.70 -12.58 4.49
C TYR A 92 3.43 -12.68 3.64
N GLY A 93 2.43 -11.83 3.90
CA GLY A 93 1.21 -11.78 3.09
C GLY A 93 1.48 -11.40 1.64
N ILE A 94 2.31 -10.37 1.43
CA ILE A 94 2.71 -9.89 0.10
C ILE A 94 3.51 -10.96 -0.65
N LEU A 95 4.49 -11.57 -0.01
CA LEU A 95 5.33 -12.59 -0.63
C LEU A 95 4.53 -13.86 -0.96
N ARG A 96 3.55 -14.22 -0.13
CA ARG A 96 2.63 -15.33 -0.44
C ARG A 96 1.80 -15.02 -1.69
N GLU A 97 1.20 -13.84 -1.75
CA GLU A 97 0.45 -13.38 -2.94
C GLU A 97 1.34 -13.36 -4.19
N TYR A 98 2.59 -12.90 -4.05
CA TYR A 98 3.54 -12.85 -5.16
C TYR A 98 4.06 -14.21 -5.62
N LYS A 99 4.15 -15.20 -4.71
CA LYS A 99 4.67 -16.54 -5.03
C LYS A 99 3.76 -17.27 -6.02
N ASP A 100 2.45 -17.08 -5.88
CA ASP A 100 1.46 -17.86 -6.61
C ASP A 100 1.17 -17.27 -8.00
N THR A 101 1.12 -15.93 -8.12
CA THR A 101 0.69 -15.25 -9.36
C THR A 101 1.79 -14.44 -10.04
N HIS A 102 2.89 -14.14 -9.34
CA HIS A 102 3.94 -13.18 -9.75
C HIS A 102 3.44 -11.77 -10.14
N ILE A 103 2.15 -11.50 -9.94
CA ILE A 103 1.46 -10.27 -10.32
C ILE A 103 0.48 -9.93 -9.19
N PHE A 104 0.54 -8.69 -8.70
CA PHE A 104 -0.43 -8.19 -7.74
C PHE A 104 -1.69 -7.75 -8.47
N GLU A 105 -2.78 -8.47 -8.27
CA GLU A 105 -4.06 -8.08 -8.83
C GLU A 105 -4.74 -7.02 -7.98
N PRO A 106 -5.38 -6.00 -8.60
CA PRO A 106 -6.30 -5.16 -7.87
C PRO A 106 -7.40 -6.04 -7.31
N LYS A 107 -7.67 -5.91 -6.00
CA LYS A 107 -8.89 -6.48 -5.42
C LYS A 107 -10.07 -5.89 -6.19
N GLY A 108 -10.65 -6.68 -7.08
CA GLY A 108 -11.70 -6.24 -7.97
C GLY A 108 -12.82 -5.62 -7.16
N THR A 109 -13.15 -4.36 -7.43
CA THR A 109 -14.42 -3.83 -6.96
C THR A 109 -15.49 -4.56 -7.76
N THR A 110 -16.25 -5.46 -7.14
CA THR A 110 -17.40 -6.14 -7.75
C THR A 110 -18.48 -5.17 -8.26
N LYS A 111 -18.35 -3.88 -7.95
CA LYS A 111 -19.21 -2.83 -8.48
C LYS A 111 -18.78 -2.49 -9.91
N LYS A 112 -19.49 -3.03 -10.90
CA LYS A 112 -19.45 -2.55 -12.28
C LYS A 112 -19.69 -1.03 -12.23
N LYS A 113 -18.72 -0.23 -12.68
CA LYS A 113 -18.93 1.21 -12.83
C LYS A 113 -20.05 1.37 -13.87
N LEU A 114 -21.19 1.90 -13.44
CA LEU A 114 -22.29 2.24 -14.34
C LEU A 114 -21.76 3.23 -15.38
N ASN A 115 -21.91 2.88 -16.66
CA ASN A 115 -21.58 3.78 -17.76
C ASN A 115 -22.53 4.99 -17.74
N VAL A 116 -22.20 6.07 -18.44
CA VAL A 116 -23.06 7.27 -18.52
C VAL A 116 -24.47 6.87 -19.01
N ILE A 117 -24.54 5.96 -19.98
CA ILE A 117 -25.79 5.41 -20.53
C ILE A 117 -26.58 4.62 -19.48
N ASP A 118 -25.90 3.91 -18.58
CA ASP A 118 -26.54 3.13 -17.52
C ASP A 118 -27.18 4.02 -16.45
N LYS A 119 -26.76 5.29 -16.37
CA LYS A 119 -27.36 6.30 -15.48
C LYS A 119 -28.55 7.02 -16.10
N LEU A 120 -28.73 6.93 -17.42
CA LEU A 120 -29.82 7.59 -18.12
C LEU A 120 -31.13 6.81 -17.93
N ASP A 121 -32.21 7.54 -17.68
CA ASP A 121 -33.55 6.96 -17.64
C ASP A 121 -34.07 6.64 -19.05
N SER A 122 -35.10 5.81 -19.13
CA SER A 122 -35.79 5.40 -20.36
C SER A 122 -36.25 6.59 -21.20
N PHE A 123 -36.71 7.67 -20.55
CA PHE A 123 -37.10 8.91 -21.20
C PHE A 123 -35.91 9.60 -21.88
N GLU A 124 -34.81 9.80 -21.15
CA GLU A 124 -33.60 10.45 -21.67
C GLU A 124 -32.98 9.64 -22.83
N LYS A 125 -32.96 8.32 -22.70
CA LYS A 125 -32.54 7.42 -23.79
C LYS A 125 -33.40 7.58 -25.04
N THR A 126 -34.70 7.82 -24.87
CA THR A 126 -35.64 8.02 -25.99
C THR A 126 -35.43 9.38 -26.64
N ALA A 127 -35.25 10.44 -25.85
CA ALA A 127 -34.94 11.78 -26.37
C ALA A 127 -33.62 11.80 -27.16
N ILE A 128 -32.58 11.14 -26.67
CA ILE A 128 -31.30 11.00 -27.40
C ILE A 128 -31.50 10.24 -28.71
N ARG A 129 -32.23 9.11 -28.69
CA ARG A 129 -32.54 8.35 -29.91
C ARG A 129 -33.27 9.20 -30.96
N GLN A 130 -34.30 9.93 -30.54
CA GLN A 130 -35.04 10.82 -31.43
C GLN A 130 -34.14 11.90 -32.00
N LYS A 131 -33.30 12.54 -31.17
CA LYS A 131 -32.41 13.59 -31.63
C LYS A 131 -31.37 13.07 -32.63
N VAL A 132 -30.77 11.92 -32.36
CA VAL A 132 -29.83 11.25 -33.29
C VAL A 132 -30.53 10.86 -34.59
N HIS A 133 -31.76 10.34 -34.51
CA HIS A 133 -32.55 9.96 -35.68
C HIS A 133 -32.89 11.19 -36.55
N SER A 134 -33.31 12.29 -35.94
CA SER A 134 -33.53 13.56 -36.64
C SER A 134 -32.27 14.04 -37.34
N PHE A 135 -31.12 14.03 -36.66
CA PHE A 135 -29.84 14.40 -37.28
C PHE A 135 -29.45 13.49 -38.45
N PHE A 136 -29.73 12.19 -38.36
CA PHE A 136 -29.47 11.25 -39.45
C PHE A 136 -30.39 11.47 -40.65
N MET A 137 -31.66 11.79 -40.41
CA MET A 137 -32.65 12.02 -41.46
C MET A 137 -32.55 13.41 -42.11
N GLU A 138 -32.05 14.42 -41.38
CA GLU A 138 -31.89 15.80 -41.86
C GLU A 138 -30.61 16.03 -42.69
N GLY A 139 -29.83 14.99 -43.01
CA GLY A 139 -28.75 15.04 -44.01
C GLY A 139 -27.61 16.03 -43.74
N SER A 140 -27.51 16.59 -42.54
CA SER A 140 -26.52 17.61 -42.18
C SER A 140 -25.20 16.94 -41.79
N SER A 141 -24.50 16.40 -42.78
CA SER A 141 -23.19 15.80 -42.62
C SER A 141 -22.12 16.87 -42.39
N SER A 142 -21.93 17.29 -41.14
CA SER A 142 -20.68 17.94 -40.70
C SER A 142 -20.27 17.52 -39.28
N LEU A 143 -20.41 16.23 -38.96
CA LEU A 143 -19.70 15.67 -37.81
C LEU A 143 -18.29 15.28 -38.26
N THR A 144 -17.35 16.21 -38.08
CA THR A 144 -15.93 15.87 -38.10
C THR A 144 -15.66 14.85 -36.98
N PRO A 145 -14.90 13.77 -37.22
CA PRO A 145 -14.49 12.88 -36.16
C PRO A 145 -13.63 13.69 -35.19
N LEU A 146 -14.12 13.90 -33.97
CA LEU A 146 -13.32 14.51 -32.93
C LEU A 146 -12.09 13.62 -32.72
N ASN A 147 -10.92 14.16 -33.08
CA ASN A 147 -9.61 13.55 -32.92
C ASN A 147 -9.60 12.66 -31.68
N SER A 148 -9.34 11.36 -31.88
CA SER A 148 -9.20 10.41 -30.78
C SER A 148 -8.29 11.04 -29.73
N PRO A 149 -8.69 11.13 -28.46
CA PRO A 149 -7.82 11.72 -27.45
C PRO A 149 -6.53 10.89 -27.45
N ILE A 150 -5.43 11.52 -27.88
CA ILE A 150 -4.08 11.03 -27.62
C ILE A 150 -4.11 10.66 -26.15
N LYS A 151 -3.98 9.37 -25.85
CA LYS A 151 -3.95 8.86 -24.48
C LYS A 151 -2.69 9.44 -23.85
N LYS A 152 -2.75 10.68 -23.37
CA LYS A 152 -1.72 11.27 -22.52
C LYS A 152 -1.56 10.29 -21.39
N ARG A 153 -0.43 9.60 -21.35
CA ARG A 153 -0.06 8.73 -20.23
C ARG A 153 -0.20 9.61 -18.99
N LYS A 154 -1.13 9.27 -18.10
CA LYS A 154 -1.25 9.98 -16.83
C LYS A 154 0.14 9.91 -16.18
N PRO A 155 0.72 11.03 -15.72
CA PRO A 155 1.98 10.96 -15.00
C PRO A 155 1.80 9.96 -13.86
N THR A 156 2.71 8.99 -13.73
CA THR A 156 2.68 8.00 -12.65
C THR A 156 2.88 8.76 -11.34
N THR A 157 1.79 9.25 -10.75
CA THR A 157 1.84 9.92 -9.46
C THR A 157 1.96 8.82 -8.42
N LEU A 158 3.19 8.62 -7.93
CA LEU A 158 3.44 7.77 -6.77
C LEU A 158 2.56 8.27 -5.62
N SER A 159 1.85 7.33 -5.02
CA SER A 159 1.10 7.51 -3.79
C SER A 159 2.04 7.89 -2.64
N ILE A 160 1.47 8.50 -1.60
CA ILE A 160 2.22 8.90 -0.40
C ILE A 160 3.03 7.74 0.19
N GLY A 161 2.43 6.55 0.27
CA GLY A 161 3.10 5.38 0.81
C GLY A 161 4.24 4.87 -0.07
N GLU A 162 4.10 4.92 -1.40
CA GLU A 162 5.20 4.61 -2.32
C GLU A 162 6.36 5.60 -2.17
N LYS A 163 6.07 6.90 -2.03
CA LYS A 163 7.10 7.92 -1.77
C LYS A 163 7.82 7.66 -0.44
N GLN A 164 7.08 7.26 0.60
CA GLN A 164 7.66 6.94 1.90
C GLN A 164 8.57 5.72 1.85
N LEU A 165 8.17 4.66 1.14
CA LEU A 165 9.00 3.47 0.93
C LEU A 165 10.32 3.83 0.21
N ILE A 166 10.23 4.64 -0.84
CA ILE A 166 11.40 5.13 -1.58
C ILE A 166 12.35 5.92 -0.67
N THR A 167 11.81 6.83 0.16
CA THR A 167 12.62 7.59 1.11
C THR A 167 13.27 6.71 2.16
N ASN A 168 12.59 5.67 2.65
CA ASN A 168 13.16 4.73 3.62
C ASN A 168 14.36 3.97 3.02
N ILE A 169 14.26 3.52 1.76
CA ILE A 169 15.37 2.87 1.04
C ILE A 169 16.52 3.85 0.83
N TYR A 170 16.25 5.11 0.45
CA TYR A 170 17.30 6.12 0.31
C TYR A 170 18.07 6.32 1.62
N LYS A 171 17.35 6.43 2.75
CA LYS A 171 17.96 6.53 4.09
C LYS A 171 18.80 5.29 4.40
N TYR A 172 18.28 4.11 4.08
CA TYR A 172 19.00 2.86 4.25
C TYR A 172 20.31 2.85 3.45
N VAL A 173 20.25 3.12 2.14
CA VAL A 173 21.42 3.18 1.24
C VAL A 173 22.45 4.18 1.77
N LYS A 174 22.01 5.37 2.17
CA LYS A 174 22.87 6.41 2.74
C LYS A 174 23.60 5.95 4.01
N ASN A 175 22.97 5.12 4.83
CA ASN A 175 23.51 4.70 6.13
C ASN A 175 24.32 3.39 6.07
N THR A 176 24.14 2.55 5.04
CA THR A 176 24.80 1.22 4.97
C THR A 176 25.95 1.15 3.98
N TRP A 177 26.01 2.05 2.99
CA TRP A 177 27.13 2.06 2.06
C TRP A 177 28.30 2.84 2.67
N PRO A 178 29.54 2.30 2.66
CA PRO A 178 30.67 2.92 3.33
C PRO A 178 30.99 4.27 2.69
N GLU A 179 31.32 5.26 3.52
CA GLU A 179 31.85 6.58 3.14
C GLU A 179 33.22 6.42 2.48
N THR A 180 33.30 5.80 1.30
CA THR A 180 34.45 6.03 0.44
C THR A 180 34.31 7.43 -0.14
N GLU A 181 35.43 8.14 -0.19
CA GLU A 181 35.66 9.58 -0.41
C GLU A 181 34.95 10.24 -1.62
N ASN A 182 34.17 9.49 -2.41
CA ASN A 182 33.53 9.92 -3.66
C ASN A 182 32.07 9.44 -3.86
N GLN A 183 31.28 9.23 -2.81
CA GLN A 183 29.84 8.99 -2.98
C GLN A 183 29.05 10.29 -3.07
N SER A 184 28.98 10.85 -4.29
CA SER A 184 28.07 11.96 -4.61
C SER A 184 26.62 11.55 -4.31
N ASN A 185 25.78 12.49 -3.87
CA ASN A 185 24.33 12.31 -3.76
C ASN A 185 23.70 11.65 -5.00
N GLN A 186 24.28 11.86 -6.18
CA GLN A 186 23.88 11.24 -7.43
C GLN A 186 24.02 9.71 -7.42
N THR A 187 25.07 9.16 -6.83
CA THR A 187 25.31 7.71 -6.74
C THR A 187 24.29 7.03 -5.82
N MET A 188 24.01 7.62 -4.66
CA MET A 188 22.98 7.13 -3.73
C MET A 188 21.58 7.15 -4.35
N VAL A 189 21.26 8.23 -5.07
CA VAL A 189 19.98 8.37 -5.78
C VAL A 189 19.87 7.34 -6.92
N ALA A 190 20.96 7.12 -7.67
CA ALA A 190 20.99 6.10 -8.72
C ALA A 190 20.80 4.69 -8.17
N LYS A 191 21.45 4.36 -7.06
CA LYS A 191 21.25 3.06 -6.40
C LYS A 191 19.84 2.89 -5.86
N THR A 192 19.28 3.94 -5.27
CA THR A 192 17.88 3.93 -4.80
C THR A 192 16.90 3.71 -5.97
N ALA A 193 17.14 4.36 -7.10
CA ALA A 193 16.38 4.19 -8.33
C ALA A 193 16.43 2.74 -8.85
N GLU A 194 17.63 2.14 -8.87
CA GLU A 194 17.85 0.75 -9.26
C GLU A 194 17.06 -0.23 -8.37
N ILE A 195 17.18 -0.10 -7.04
CA ILE A 195 16.50 -0.98 -6.08
C ILE A 195 14.97 -0.90 -6.23
N ASN A 196 14.44 0.30 -6.45
CA ASN A 196 13.00 0.51 -6.55
C ASN A 196 12.44 0.23 -7.96
N GLY A 197 13.27 0.22 -8.99
CA GLY A 197 12.83 0.20 -10.39
C GLY A 197 12.15 1.51 -10.81
N VAL A 198 12.60 2.65 -10.27
CA VAL A 198 12.01 3.98 -10.49
C VAL A 198 13.05 4.90 -11.12
N SER A 199 12.64 5.89 -11.92
CA SER A 199 13.59 6.82 -12.54
C SER A 199 14.35 7.67 -11.51
N VAL A 200 15.64 7.91 -11.75
CA VAL A 200 16.49 8.82 -10.96
C VAL A 200 15.83 10.19 -10.78
N ARG A 201 15.20 10.71 -11.85
CA ARG A 201 14.51 12.00 -11.81
C ARG A 201 13.33 12.02 -10.83
N SER A 202 12.58 10.93 -10.75
CA SER A 202 11.49 10.78 -9.78
C SER A 202 12.02 10.76 -8.35
N ILE A 203 13.13 10.06 -8.08
CA ILE A 203 13.76 10.03 -6.75
C ILE A 203 14.18 11.44 -6.33
N TYR A 204 14.83 12.22 -7.20
CA TYR A 204 15.16 13.62 -6.90
C TYR A 204 13.93 14.47 -6.57
N GLY A 205 12.83 14.27 -7.29
CA GLY A 205 11.57 14.98 -7.01
C GLY A 205 11.01 14.64 -5.62
N ILE A 206 11.02 13.36 -5.25
CA ILE A 206 10.54 12.86 -3.96
C ILE A 206 11.43 13.37 -2.81
N LEU A 207 12.75 13.29 -2.95
CA LEU A 207 13.68 13.74 -1.91
C LEU A 207 13.63 15.26 -1.72
N ARG A 208 13.39 16.03 -2.79
CA ARG A 208 13.17 17.48 -2.69
C ARG A 208 11.91 17.77 -1.89
N GLU A 209 10.78 17.16 -2.26
CA GLU A 209 9.51 17.29 -1.53
C GLU A 209 9.68 16.91 -0.06
N TYR A 210 10.39 15.82 0.23
CA TYR A 210 10.64 15.35 1.59
C TYR A 210 11.55 16.29 2.40
N LYS A 211 12.55 16.92 1.78
CA LYS A 211 13.49 17.81 2.49
C LYS A 211 12.77 19.02 3.09
N ASP A 212 11.75 19.53 2.39
CA ASP A 212 11.05 20.75 2.77
C ASP A 212 10.01 20.49 3.88
N THR A 213 9.34 19.34 3.88
CA THR A 213 8.17 19.07 4.75
C THR A 213 8.37 17.90 5.72
N HIS A 214 9.41 17.08 5.56
CA HIS A 214 9.65 15.81 6.27
C HIS A 214 8.47 14.81 6.25
N THR A 215 7.45 15.10 5.44
CA THR A 215 6.16 14.41 5.35
C THR A 215 5.58 14.63 3.96
N PHE A 216 4.82 13.66 3.43
CA PHE A 216 4.19 13.82 2.12
C PHE A 216 2.73 14.25 2.29
N GLU A 217 2.39 15.44 1.76
CA GLU A 217 1.03 15.96 1.82
C GLU A 217 0.13 15.30 0.76
N PRO A 218 -1.15 15.03 1.07
CA PRO A 218 -2.12 14.66 0.05
C PRO A 218 -2.24 15.82 -0.93
N LYS A 219 -2.13 15.52 -2.23
CA LYS A 219 -2.41 16.51 -3.28
C LYS A 219 -3.84 16.99 -3.07
N GLY A 220 -3.98 18.19 -2.51
CA GLY A 220 -5.27 18.77 -2.18
C GLY A 220 -6.18 18.76 -3.40
N THR A 221 -7.43 18.35 -3.18
CA THR A 221 -8.52 18.71 -4.07
C THR A 221 -8.47 20.22 -4.27
N THR A 222 -8.63 20.66 -5.52
CA THR A 222 -8.63 22.08 -5.88
C THR A 222 -9.51 22.88 -4.93
N LYS A 223 -9.04 24.06 -4.48
CA LYS A 223 -9.67 25.03 -3.55
C LYS A 223 -11.18 25.33 -3.73
N LYS A 224 -11.86 24.83 -4.77
CA LYS A 224 -13.28 25.07 -5.04
C LYS A 224 -14.27 24.28 -4.16
N GLU A 225 -13.85 23.23 -3.44
CA GLU A 225 -14.78 22.47 -2.57
C GLU A 225 -14.82 22.97 -1.11
N ALA A 226 -13.88 23.82 -0.68
CA ALA A 226 -13.83 24.32 0.70
C ALA A 226 -14.76 25.53 0.96
N GLU A 227 -15.38 26.10 -0.08
CA GLU A 227 -16.31 27.24 0.05
C GLU A 227 -17.78 26.81 0.25
N CYS A 228 -18.14 25.55 0.00
CA CYS A 228 -19.52 25.08 0.20
C CYS A 228 -19.94 24.92 1.67
N TYR A 229 -19.05 25.09 2.64
CA TYR A 229 -19.37 24.93 4.08
C TYR A 229 -19.32 26.23 4.89
N ARG A 230 -19.26 27.41 4.25
CA ARG A 230 -19.21 28.70 4.96
C ARG A 230 -20.50 29.53 4.92
N HIS A 231 -21.61 29.00 4.41
CA HIS A 231 -22.90 29.73 4.33
C HIS A 231 -24.06 28.97 5.00
N THR A 232 -23.85 28.50 6.22
CA THR A 232 -24.94 28.20 7.16
C THR A 232 -24.48 28.65 8.55
N GLY A 233 -24.74 29.91 8.86
CA GLY A 233 -24.51 30.55 10.14
C GLY A 233 -25.33 31.82 10.18
#